data_AF-V4GSK6-F1
#
_entry.id   AF-V4GSK6-F1
#
_cell.length_a   1.000
_cell.length_b   1.000
_cell.length_c   1.000
_cell.angle_alpha   90.00
_cell.angle_beta   90.00
_cell.angle_gamma   90.00
#
_symmetry.space_group_name_H-M   'P 1'
#
loop_
_entity.id
_entity.type
_entity.pdbx_description
1 polymer ?
#
loop_
_entity_poly.entity_id
_entity_poly.type
_entity_poly.pdbx_seq_one_letter_code
_entity_poly.pdbx_strand_id
1 'polypeptide(L)'
;MALDLAALDAKELVLVVVALLGLIPVVTQRTERSGLFTLGYVLLFFGAVATNVEHVVLGGVFGFLEHAVGIGAAGAVFLLAAYRRRQRILAGDERAVAAADADGTDEADEPAAVADGGEAV
;
A
#
# COMPACT_ATOMS: atom_id res chain seq x y z
N MET A 1 7.91 30.50 27.08
CA MET A 1 8.91 30.30 26.00
C MET A 1 8.14 30.20 24.70
N ALA A 2 8.31 31.15 23.78
CA ALA A 2 7.77 31.00 22.44
C ALA A 2 8.63 29.95 21.72
N LEU A 3 7.99 28.91 21.18
CA LEU A 3 8.65 28.01 20.23
C LEU A 3 9.03 28.86 19.03
N ASP A 4 10.32 29.12 18.86
CA ASP A 4 10.81 29.80 17.67
C ASP A 4 10.67 28.84 16.49
N LEU A 5 9.59 29.02 15.74
CA LEU A 5 9.27 28.23 14.55
C LEU A 5 10.38 28.32 13.49
N ALA A 6 11.25 29.35 13.55
CA ALA A 6 12.39 29.49 12.67
C ALA A 6 13.52 28.48 12.96
N ALA A 7 13.54 27.86 14.14
CA ALA A 7 14.52 26.82 14.48
C ALA A 7 14.16 25.44 13.90
N LEU A 8 12.92 25.25 13.45
CA LEU A 8 12.47 24.02 12.81
C LEU A 8 12.78 24.07 11.32
N ASP A 9 13.22 22.93 10.79
CA ASP A 9 13.39 22.83 9.35
C ASP A 9 12.03 22.65 8.68
N ALA A 10 11.61 23.67 7.92
CA ALA A 10 10.30 23.72 7.29
C ALA A 10 10.01 22.48 6.42
N LYS A 11 11.02 21.93 5.71
CA LYS A 11 10.81 20.72 4.87
C LYS A 11 10.47 19.50 5.73
N GLU A 12 11.08 19.39 6.90
CA GLU A 12 10.96 18.23 7.77
C GLU A 12 9.66 18.30 8.59
N LEU A 13 9.26 19.51 8.98
CA LEU A 13 7.95 19.77 9.57
C LEU A 13 6.81 19.37 8.63
N VAL A 14 6.89 19.74 7.34
CA VAL A 14 5.92 19.32 6.32
C VAL A 14 5.87 17.79 6.23
N LEU A 15 7.02 17.13 6.29
CA LEU A 15 7.13 15.67 6.30
C LEU A 15 6.43 15.03 7.50
N VAL A 16 6.52 15.61 8.69
CA VAL A 16 5.76 15.16 9.88
C VAL A 16 4.26 15.26 9.63
N VAL A 17 3.78 16.38 9.07
CA VAL A 17 2.35 16.58 8.75
C VAL A 17 1.87 15.54 7.74
N VAL A 18 2.63 15.30 6.67
CA VAL A 18 2.32 14.27 5.66
C VAL A 18 2.31 12.88 6.29
N ALA A 19 3.28 12.58 7.16
CA ALA A 19 3.33 11.31 7.87
C ALA A 19 2.09 11.12 8.75
N LEU A 20 1.65 12.14 9.47
CA LEU A 20 0.42 12.10 10.28
C LEU A 20 -0.84 11.93 9.42
N LEU A 21 -0.96 12.70 8.34
CA LEU A 21 -2.09 12.60 7.41
C LEU A 21 -2.22 11.20 6.78
N GLY A 22 -1.10 10.51 6.56
CA GLY A 22 -1.11 9.13 6.09
C GLY A 22 -1.23 8.08 7.18
N LEU A 23 -0.65 8.33 8.36
CA LEU A 23 -0.71 7.40 9.49
C LEU A 23 -2.12 7.30 10.06
N ILE A 24 -2.84 8.42 10.19
CA ILE A 24 -4.22 8.45 10.71
C ILE A 24 -5.13 7.47 9.95
N PRO A 25 -5.36 7.59 8.63
CA PRO A 25 -6.26 6.68 7.92
C PRO A 25 -5.77 5.24 7.95
N VAL A 26 -4.45 5.00 7.92
CA VAL A 26 -3.88 3.64 7.94
C VAL A 26 -4.09 2.94 9.29
N VAL A 27 -4.01 3.70 10.40
CA VAL A 27 -4.25 3.17 11.75
C VAL A 27 -5.76 3.06 12.02
N THR A 28 -6.56 4.02 11.58
CA THR A 28 -8.02 4.03 11.81
C THR A 28 -8.74 2.98 10.96
N GLN A 29 -8.29 2.72 9.73
CA GLN A 29 -8.86 1.68 8.86
C GLN A 29 -8.18 0.31 9.02
N ARG A 30 -7.60 0.02 10.20
CA ARG A 30 -6.77 -1.16 10.51
C ARG A 30 -7.27 -2.43 9.83
N THR A 31 -6.82 -2.65 8.60
CA THR A 31 -7.11 -3.85 7.82
C THR A 31 -5.88 -4.71 8.04
N GLU A 32 -6.05 -5.96 8.47
CA GLU A 32 -4.94 -6.89 8.75
C GLU A 32 -3.93 -7.03 7.59
N ARG A 33 -4.30 -6.56 6.38
CA ARG A 33 -3.50 -6.54 5.16
C ARG A 33 -2.61 -5.31 4.93
N SER A 34 -2.60 -4.29 5.80
CA SER A 34 -1.90 -3.01 5.57
C SER A 34 -0.59 -2.79 6.35
N GLY A 35 -0.09 -3.78 7.10
CA GLY A 35 1.02 -3.59 8.06
C GLY A 35 2.29 -2.94 7.50
N LEU A 36 2.63 -3.15 6.22
CA LEU A 36 3.80 -2.50 5.60
C LEU A 36 3.58 -1.01 5.35
N PHE A 37 2.37 -0.59 4.97
CA PHE A 37 2.06 0.84 4.85
C PHE A 37 2.09 1.51 6.22
N THR A 38 1.54 0.86 7.25
CA THR A 38 1.63 1.36 8.63
C THR A 38 3.07 1.54 9.06
N LEU A 39 3.91 0.52 8.83
CA LEU A 39 5.33 0.57 9.16
C LEU A 39 6.05 1.72 8.43
N GLY A 40 5.76 1.91 7.14
CA GLY A 40 6.31 3.01 6.35
C GLY A 40 5.96 4.37 6.94
N TYR A 41 4.69 4.60 7.30
CA TYR A 41 4.26 5.87 7.89
C TYR A 41 4.82 6.11 9.30
N VAL A 42 4.91 5.06 10.11
CA VAL A 42 5.53 5.13 11.45
C VAL A 42 7.00 5.52 11.32
N LEU A 43 7.73 4.85 10.41
CA LEU A 43 9.14 5.12 10.18
C LEU A 43 9.38 6.54 9.64
N LEU A 44 8.50 6.99 8.74
CA LEU A 44 8.52 8.35 8.21
C LEU A 44 8.29 9.39 9.31
N PHE A 45 7.30 9.15 10.18
CA PHE A 45 6.98 10.04 11.30
C PHE A 45 8.16 10.16 12.26
N PHE A 46 8.68 9.03 12.74
CA PHE A 46 9.80 9.04 13.69
C PHE A 46 11.09 9.59 13.06
N GLY A 47 11.37 9.29 11.79
CA GLY A 47 12.50 9.85 11.07
C GLY A 47 12.42 11.37 10.99
N ALA A 48 11.28 11.91 10.54
CA ALA A 48 11.10 13.36 10.41
C ALA A 48 11.11 14.09 11.76
N VAL A 49 10.56 13.49 12.82
CA VAL A 49 10.62 14.05 14.18
C VAL A 49 12.06 14.04 14.71
N ALA A 50 12.78 12.93 14.54
CA ALA A 50 14.15 12.80 15.01
C ALA A 50 15.07 13.83 14.36
N THR A 51 14.97 14.03 13.03
CA THR A 51 15.80 15.01 12.33
C THR A 51 15.49 16.45 12.75
N ASN A 52 14.21 16.80 12.97
CA ASN A 52 13.88 18.12 13.53
C ASN A 52 14.48 18.34 14.93
N VAL A 53 14.44 17.31 15.79
CA VAL A 53 15.00 17.38 17.14
C VAL A 53 16.52 17.54 17.08
N GLU A 54 17.20 16.80 16.21
CA GLU A 54 18.64 16.92 15.97
C GLU A 54 18.99 18.31 15.45
N HIS A 55 18.22 18.85 14.52
CA HIS A 55 18.44 20.19 13.99
C HIS A 55 18.36 21.27 15.07
N VAL A 56 17.43 21.12 16.03
CA VAL A 56 17.25 22.05 17.15
C VAL A 56 18.32 21.89 18.23
N VAL A 57 18.75 20.65 18.52
CA VAL A 57 19.62 20.34 19.67
C VAL A 57 21.11 20.29 19.29
N LEU A 58 21.43 19.76 18.12
CA LEU A 58 22.79 19.51 17.63
C LEU A 58 23.17 20.36 16.41
N GLY A 59 22.21 21.01 15.74
CA GLY A 59 22.49 21.91 14.63
C GLY A 59 22.84 21.24 13.30
N GLY A 60 22.33 20.02 13.05
CA GLY A 60 22.47 19.37 11.74
C GLY A 60 23.72 18.50 11.56
N VAL A 61 24.40 18.12 12.64
CA VAL A 61 25.62 17.29 12.62
C VAL A 61 25.40 15.93 11.96
N PHE A 62 24.27 15.29 12.23
CA PHE A 62 23.91 13.97 11.67
C PHE A 62 22.89 14.05 10.53
N GLY A 63 22.54 15.26 10.10
CA GLY A 63 21.40 15.52 9.22
C GLY A 63 21.33 14.61 7.99
N PHE A 64 22.43 14.39 7.28
CA PHE A 64 22.42 13.51 6.10
C PHE A 64 22.16 12.04 6.43
N LEU A 65 22.81 11.51 7.48
CA LEU A 65 22.71 10.10 7.83
C LEU A 65 21.33 9.77 8.41
N GLU A 66 20.81 10.62 9.29
CA GLU A 66 19.47 10.46 9.85
C GLU A 66 18.40 10.61 8.79
N HIS A 67 18.56 11.54 7.86
CA HIS A 67 17.63 11.73 6.75
C HIS A 67 17.64 10.51 5.81
N ALA A 68 18.83 10.00 5.46
CA ALA A 68 18.97 8.81 4.62
C ALA A 68 18.40 7.55 5.29
N VAL A 69 18.64 7.37 6.60
CA VAL A 69 18.17 6.20 7.33
C VAL A 69 16.67 6.30 7.64
N GLY A 70 16.20 7.41 8.19
CA GLY A 70 14.80 7.58 8.58
C GLY A 70 13.87 7.66 7.36
N ILE A 71 14.09 8.63 6.50
CA ILE A 71 13.22 8.87 5.33
C ILE A 71 13.50 7.84 4.23
N GLY A 72 14.77 7.49 3.99
CA GLY A 72 15.12 6.48 2.99
C GLY A 72 14.60 5.08 3.33
N ALA A 73 14.68 4.65 4.60
CA ALA A 73 14.10 3.37 4.98
C ALA A 73 12.57 3.38 4.89
N ALA A 74 11.91 4.50 5.23
CA ALA A 74 10.47 4.64 5.02
C ALA A 74 10.10 4.49 3.53
N GLY A 75 10.85 5.13 2.64
CA GLY A 75 10.70 4.97 1.18
C GLY A 75 10.84 3.52 0.72
N ALA A 76 11.85 2.81 1.22
CA ALA A 76 12.05 1.39 0.91
C ALA A 76 10.88 0.52 1.38
N VAL A 77 10.34 0.79 2.57
CA VAL A 77 9.17 0.08 3.10
C VAL A 77 7.93 0.36 2.25
N PHE A 78 7.69 1.60 1.83
CA PHE A 78 6.58 1.94 0.94
C PHE A 78 6.70 1.26 -0.42
N LEU A 79 7.90 1.22 -0.99
CA LEU A 79 8.15 0.52 -2.25
C LEU A 79 7.83 -0.98 -2.12
N LEU A 80 8.28 -1.61 -1.04
CA LEU A 80 7.97 -3.02 -0.76
C LEU A 80 6.46 -3.23 -0.54
N ALA A 81 5.80 -2.32 0.16
CA ALA A 81 4.36 -2.36 0.39
C ALA A 81 3.57 -2.29 -0.93
N ALA A 82 3.95 -1.37 -1.82
CA ALA A 82 3.36 -1.21 -3.14
C ALA A 82 3.59 -2.46 -4.00
N TYR A 83 4.81 -2.99 -4.00
CA TYR A 83 5.16 -4.20 -4.75
C TYR A 83 4.33 -5.42 -4.31
N ARG A 84 4.24 -5.68 -3.00
CA ARG A 84 3.41 -6.78 -2.47
C ARG A 84 1.91 -6.56 -2.67
N ARG A 85 1.45 -5.31 -2.70
CA ARG A 85 0.05 -5.02 -3.04
C ARG A 85 -0.22 -5.35 -4.50
N ARG A 86 0.69 -5.00 -5.42
CA ARG A 86 0.58 -5.34 -6.85
C ARG A 86 0.51 -6.85 -7.07
N GLN A 87 1.42 -7.62 -6.48
CA GLN A 87 1.41 -9.08 -6.62
C GLN A 87 0.09 -9.71 -6.15
N ARG A 88 -0.49 -9.20 -5.06
CA ARG A 88 -1.78 -9.70 -4.55
C ARG A 88 -2.96 -9.39 -5.46
N ILE A 89 -2.95 -8.24 -6.13
CA ILE A 89 -4.01 -7.87 -7.09
C ILE A 89 -3.94 -8.82 -8.30
N LEU A 90 -2.75 -8.98 -8.88
CA LEU A 90 -2.54 -9.86 -10.05
C LEU A 90 -2.94 -11.32 -9.76
N ALA A 91 -2.54 -11.86 -8.60
CA ALA A 91 -2.93 -13.22 -8.20
C ALA A 91 -4.43 -13.37 -7.91
N GLY A 92 -5.12 -12.27 -7.56
CA GLY A 92 -6.58 -12.26 -7.41
C GLY A 92 -7.29 -12.30 -8.75
N ASP A 93 -6.80 -11.53 -9.73
CA ASP A 93 -7.33 -11.47 -11.09
C ASP A 93 -7.20 -12.84 -11.78
N GLU A 94 -6.05 -13.52 -11.67
CA GLU A 94 -5.84 -14.88 -12.22
C GLU A 94 -6.85 -15.90 -11.69
N ARG A 95 -7.17 -15.83 -10.38
CA ARG A 95 -8.17 -16.73 -9.77
C ARG A 95 -9.59 -16.41 -10.21
N ALA A 96 -9.91 -15.13 -10.42
CA ALA A 96 -11.21 -14.71 -10.90
C ALA A 96 -11.45 -15.17 -12.35
N VAL A 97 -10.42 -15.09 -13.21
CA VAL A 97 -10.47 -15.62 -14.58
C VAL A 97 -10.64 -17.15 -14.56
N ALA A 98 -9.84 -17.87 -13.78
CA ALA A 98 -9.95 -19.32 -13.68
C ALA A 98 -11.31 -19.80 -13.14
N ALA A 99 -11.94 -19.04 -12.23
CA ALA A 99 -13.28 -19.33 -11.75
C ALA A 99 -14.37 -19.06 -12.80
N ALA A 100 -14.21 -18.03 -13.63
CA ALA A 100 -15.13 -17.73 -14.73
C ALA A 100 -15.03 -18.79 -15.86
N ASP A 101 -13.82 -19.28 -16.17
CA ASP A 101 -13.61 -20.34 -17.15
C ASP A 101 -14.21 -21.69 -16.69
N ALA A 102 -14.23 -21.95 -15.38
CA ALA A 102 -14.77 -23.19 -14.81
C ALA A 102 -16.31 -23.22 -14.75
N ASP A 103 -16.98 -22.07 -14.74
CA ASP A 103 -18.46 -21.94 -14.70
C ASP A 103 -19.09 -22.06 -16.12
N GLY A 104 -18.30 -21.84 -17.18
CA GLY A 104 -18.78 -21.80 -18.56
C GLY A 104 -18.94 -23.15 -19.29
N THR A 105 -18.77 -24.29 -18.63
CA THR A 105 -18.71 -25.62 -19.30
C THR A 105 -19.91 -26.55 -19.05
N ASP A 106 -21.02 -26.10 -18.47
CA ASP A 106 -22.16 -26.98 -18.11
C ASP A 106 -23.36 -26.96 -19.09
N GLU A 107 -23.27 -26.30 -20.26
CA GLU A 107 -24.37 -26.22 -21.25
C GLU A 107 -24.14 -27.02 -22.56
N ALA A 108 -23.37 -28.12 -22.52
CA ALA A 108 -23.15 -28.92 -23.73
C ALA A 108 -23.24 -30.43 -23.48
N ASP A 109 -24.44 -30.96 -23.20
CA ASP A 109 -24.84 -32.31 -23.65
C ASP A 109 -26.35 -32.58 -23.49
N GLU A 110 -27.20 -31.92 -24.28
CA GLU A 110 -28.47 -32.56 -24.67
C GLU A 110 -28.34 -33.03 -26.12
N PRO A 111 -28.23 -34.34 -26.38
CA PRO A 111 -28.29 -34.85 -27.74
C PRO A 111 -29.71 -34.63 -28.26
N ALA A 112 -29.84 -33.71 -29.21
CA ALA A 112 -31.07 -33.44 -29.94
C ALA A 112 -31.63 -34.76 -30.49
N ALA A 113 -32.72 -35.24 -29.89
CA ALA A 113 -33.44 -36.42 -30.33
C ALA A 113 -33.91 -36.23 -31.77
N VAL A 114 -33.30 -37.00 -32.67
CA VAL A 114 -33.72 -37.13 -34.07
C VAL A 114 -35.10 -37.79 -34.06
N ALA A 115 -36.15 -36.99 -34.22
CA ALA A 115 -37.48 -37.48 -34.51
C ALA A 115 -37.52 -37.93 -35.98
N ASP A 116 -37.18 -39.20 -36.20
CA ASP A 116 -37.59 -39.96 -37.37
C ASP A 116 -39.10 -40.22 -37.25
N GLY A 117 -39.85 -39.70 -38.21
CA GLY A 117 -41.30 -39.74 -38.25
C GLY A 117 -41.75 -39.58 -39.68
N GLY A 118 -41.42 -40.56 -40.52
CA GLY A 118 -42.01 -40.69 -41.83
C GLY A 118 -43.52 -40.93 -41.70
N GLU A 119 -44.30 -40.20 -42.48
CA GLU A 119 -45.55 -40.73 -43.00
C GLU A 119 -45.51 -40.68 -44.52
N ALA A 120 -45.54 -41.89 -45.08
CA ALA A 120 -45.82 -42.15 -46.47
C ALA A 120 -47.32 -42.34 -46.64
N VAL A 121 -47.81 -41.80 -47.78
CA VAL A 121 -49.10 -42.04 -48.47
C VAL A 121 -50.30 -41.23 -47.95
#